data_AF-A0A7R9ZN75-F1
#
_entry.id   AF-A0A7R9ZN75-F1
#
_cell.length_a   1.000
_cell.length_b   1.000
_cell.length_c   1.000
_cell.angle_alpha   90.00
_cell.angle_beta   90.00
_cell.angle_gamma   90.00
#
_symmetry.space_group_name_H-M   'P 1'
#
loop_
_entity.id
_entity.type
_entity.pdbx_description
1 polymer ?
#
loop_
_entity_poly.entity_id
_entity_poly.type
_entity_poly.pdbx_seq_one_letter_code
_entity_poly.pdbx_strand_id
1 'polypeptide(L)'
;RQQEGHGGSTFCGTAALTLMGKLNEVLDDDDAGMTWRRDLVSWCVRRQIGGMQGRPGKAEDTCYSYWIGGTLRLLGQDRLLQQLPLRNFIMTCQTPRFGGFGKMVGAYPDMLHAFYSLAWLSLSNENVEEHQRSPIHALNCTLGVRQKTADLLGAHELP
;
A
#
# COMPACT_ATOMS: atom_id res chain seq x y z
N ARG A 1 1.89 -5.98 -26.32
CA ARG A 1 1.85 -7.10 -25.33
C ARG A 1 0.91 -6.67 -24.22
N GLN A 2 -0.20 -7.40 -23.98
CA GLN A 2 -1.05 -7.16 -22.81
C GLN A 2 -0.44 -7.93 -21.64
N GLN A 3 0.02 -7.22 -20.61
CA GLN A 3 0.49 -7.83 -19.37
C GLN A 3 -0.64 -7.78 -18.34
N GLU A 4 -0.72 -8.80 -17.48
CA GLU A 4 -1.69 -8.87 -16.38
C GLU A 4 -1.44 -7.75 -15.37
N GLY A 5 -2.50 -7.10 -14.86
CA GLY A 5 -2.37 -6.10 -13.81
C GLY A 5 -1.74 -6.69 -12.54
N HIS A 6 -0.76 -6.00 -11.96
CA HIS A 6 0.02 -6.50 -10.83
C HIS A 6 0.28 -5.40 -9.79
N GLY A 7 0.04 -5.69 -8.51
CA GLY A 7 0.03 -4.69 -7.43
C GLY A 7 1.31 -3.85 -7.34
N GLY A 8 2.48 -4.48 -7.47
CA GLY A 8 3.77 -3.77 -7.44
C GLY A 8 3.96 -2.76 -8.58
N SER A 9 3.66 -3.16 -9.83
CA SER A 9 3.78 -2.25 -10.98
C SER A 9 2.73 -1.14 -10.94
N THR A 10 1.53 -1.46 -10.41
CA THR A 10 0.48 -0.46 -10.18
C THR A 10 0.95 0.63 -9.22
N PHE A 11 1.56 0.25 -8.10
CA PHE A 11 2.14 1.22 -7.16
C PHE A 11 3.24 2.04 -7.82
N CYS A 12 4.21 1.39 -8.48
CA CYS A 12 5.32 2.10 -9.12
C CYS A 12 4.82 3.13 -10.15
N GLY A 13 3.84 2.77 -10.98
CA GLY A 13 3.23 3.69 -11.93
C GLY A 13 2.53 4.87 -11.25
N THR A 14 1.75 4.59 -10.21
CA THR A 14 1.03 5.62 -9.44
C THR A 14 1.99 6.56 -8.73
N ALA A 15 2.97 6.03 -8.00
CA ALA A 15 3.98 6.81 -7.30
C ALA A 15 4.84 7.65 -8.25
N ALA A 16 5.22 7.10 -9.42
CA ALA A 16 5.94 7.86 -10.44
C ALA A 16 5.10 9.05 -10.96
N LEU A 17 3.82 8.83 -11.26
CA LEU A 17 2.92 9.91 -11.67
C LEU A 17 2.73 10.97 -10.57
N THR A 18 2.64 10.55 -9.31
CA THR A 18 2.61 11.45 -8.15
C THR A 18 3.89 12.30 -8.12
N LEU A 19 5.07 11.69 -8.19
CA LEU A 19 6.36 12.41 -8.17
C LEU A 19 6.52 13.40 -9.33
N MET A 20 5.91 13.11 -10.49
CA MET A 20 5.92 14.02 -11.65
C MET A 20 4.86 15.13 -11.55
N GLY A 21 3.96 15.10 -10.56
CA GLY A 21 2.81 16.00 -10.50
C GLY A 21 1.79 15.77 -11.61
N LYS A 22 1.74 14.56 -12.18
CA LYS A 22 0.94 14.19 -13.36
C LYS A 22 -0.18 13.19 -13.06
N LEU A 23 -0.36 12.80 -11.80
CA LEU A 23 -1.34 11.79 -11.40
C LEU A 23 -2.76 12.15 -11.85
N ASN A 24 -3.22 13.36 -11.52
CA ASN A 24 -4.57 13.81 -11.84
C ASN A 24 -4.76 14.02 -13.34
N GLU A 25 -3.77 14.60 -14.03
CA GLU A 25 -3.78 14.78 -15.49
C GLU A 25 -3.94 13.45 -16.25
N VAL A 26 -3.35 12.36 -15.74
CA VAL A 26 -3.40 11.05 -16.40
C VAL A 26 -4.64 10.24 -16.01
N LEU A 27 -5.13 10.38 -14.78
CA LEU A 27 -6.18 9.51 -14.23
C LEU A 27 -7.58 10.13 -14.22
N ASP A 28 -7.69 11.45 -14.24
CA ASP A 28 -8.99 12.11 -14.22
C ASP A 28 -9.69 11.95 -15.57
N ASP A 29 -11.01 11.88 -15.51
CA ASP A 29 -11.85 11.59 -16.66
C ASP A 29 -11.63 12.65 -17.74
N ASP A 30 -11.31 12.21 -18.96
CA ASP A 30 -11.31 13.10 -20.12
C ASP A 30 -12.73 13.24 -20.69
N ASP A 31 -12.91 14.21 -21.60
CA ASP A 31 -14.18 14.40 -22.32
C ASP A 31 -14.58 13.16 -23.15
N ALA A 32 -13.68 12.17 -23.31
CA ALA A 32 -13.96 10.90 -23.98
C ALA A 32 -14.64 9.87 -23.05
N GLY A 33 -14.91 10.23 -21.78
CA GLY A 33 -15.66 9.42 -20.82
C GLY A 33 -14.86 8.25 -20.25
N MET A 34 -13.53 8.31 -20.30
CA MET A 34 -12.69 7.25 -19.76
C MET A 34 -12.56 7.36 -18.24
N THR A 35 -12.89 6.29 -17.50
CA THR A 35 -12.93 6.30 -16.03
C THR A 35 -11.70 5.67 -15.37
N TRP A 36 -10.49 6.06 -15.78
CA TRP A 36 -9.24 5.41 -15.35
C TRP A 36 -9.06 5.37 -13.83
N ARG A 37 -9.28 6.51 -13.15
CA ARG A 37 -9.20 6.58 -11.69
C ARG A 37 -10.16 5.60 -11.03
N ARG A 38 -11.42 5.59 -11.47
CA ARG A 38 -12.46 4.70 -10.91
C ARG A 38 -12.10 3.23 -11.11
N ASP A 39 -11.62 2.86 -12.29
CA ASP A 39 -11.24 1.49 -12.60
C ASP A 39 -10.02 1.05 -11.81
N LEU A 40 -9.03 1.91 -11.64
CA LEU A 40 -7.85 1.66 -10.80
C LEU A 40 -8.25 1.45 -9.33
N VAL A 41 -9.10 2.33 -8.78
CA VAL A 41 -9.60 2.20 -7.40
C VAL A 41 -10.39 0.90 -7.25
N SER A 42 -11.32 0.61 -8.17
CA SER A 42 -12.11 -0.62 -8.20
C SER A 42 -11.21 -1.87 -8.26
N TRP A 43 -10.16 -1.83 -9.08
CA TRP A 43 -9.19 -2.90 -9.20
C TRP A 43 -8.42 -3.13 -7.90
N CYS A 44 -7.95 -2.06 -7.23
CA CYS A 44 -7.23 -2.14 -5.96
C CYS A 44 -8.11 -2.66 -4.82
N VAL A 45 -9.35 -2.17 -4.70
CA VAL A 45 -10.28 -2.59 -3.65
C VAL A 45 -10.58 -4.10 -3.73
N ARG A 46 -10.72 -4.64 -4.95
CA ARG A 46 -10.93 -6.10 -5.20
C ARG A 46 -9.70 -6.97 -4.92
N ARG A 47 -8.65 -6.42 -4.31
CA ARG A 47 -7.47 -7.18 -3.85
C ARG A 47 -7.56 -7.59 -2.39
N GLN A 48 -8.52 -7.03 -1.65
CA GLN A 48 -8.78 -7.35 -0.25
C GLN A 48 -9.47 -8.71 -0.12
N ILE A 49 -8.79 -9.69 0.46
CA ILE A 49 -9.28 -11.08 0.64
C ILE A 49 -9.12 -11.61 2.07
N GLY A 50 -8.81 -10.73 3.03
CA GLY A 50 -8.37 -11.07 4.39
C GLY A 50 -7.02 -10.40 4.68
N GLY A 51 -6.07 -10.63 3.78
CA GLY A 51 -4.95 -9.76 3.44
C GLY A 51 -5.12 -9.16 2.04
N MET A 52 -4.01 -8.94 1.33
CA MET A 52 -4.01 -8.40 -0.03
C MET A 52 -3.37 -9.38 -1.03
N GLN A 53 -4.05 -9.65 -2.14
CA GLN A 53 -3.46 -10.39 -3.27
C GLN A 53 -2.89 -9.42 -4.31
N GLY A 54 -1.74 -9.75 -4.90
CA GLY A 54 -1.12 -8.91 -5.94
C GLY A 54 -1.83 -8.96 -7.29
N ARG A 55 -2.58 -10.04 -7.52
CA ARG A 55 -3.26 -10.37 -8.77
C ARG A 55 -4.54 -11.14 -8.47
N PRO A 56 -5.58 -11.06 -9.33
CA PRO A 56 -6.80 -11.82 -9.14
C PRO A 56 -6.55 -13.33 -9.02
N GLY A 57 -7.16 -13.98 -8.02
CA GLY A 57 -7.10 -15.43 -7.83
C GLY A 57 -5.76 -15.95 -7.31
N LYS A 58 -4.93 -15.08 -6.70
CA LYS A 58 -3.68 -15.47 -6.05
C LYS A 58 -3.82 -15.37 -4.53
N ALA A 59 -2.94 -16.10 -3.83
CA ALA A 59 -2.88 -16.00 -2.37
C ALA A 59 -2.53 -14.58 -1.93
N GLU A 60 -2.96 -14.26 -0.71
CA GLU A 60 -2.55 -13.05 -0.01
C GLU A 60 -1.06 -13.05 0.30
N ASP A 61 -0.49 -11.85 0.37
CA ASP A 61 0.92 -11.62 0.64
C ASP A 61 1.07 -10.25 1.34
N THR A 62 1.79 -10.24 2.46
CA THR A 62 1.95 -9.07 3.33
C THR A 62 2.51 -7.84 2.61
N CYS A 63 3.32 -8.01 1.56
CA CYS A 63 3.90 -6.86 0.87
C CYS A 63 2.85 -6.06 0.09
N TYR A 64 1.77 -6.70 -0.38
CA TYR A 64 0.71 -6.00 -1.12
C TYR A 64 -0.14 -5.10 -0.24
N SER A 65 -0.09 -5.26 1.08
CA SER A 65 -0.66 -4.28 2.00
C SER A 65 -0.06 -2.90 1.75
N TYR A 66 1.26 -2.82 1.57
CA TYR A 66 1.92 -1.58 1.17
C TYR A 66 1.69 -1.23 -0.30
N TRP A 67 1.94 -2.16 -1.24
CA TRP A 67 1.87 -1.80 -2.67
C TRP A 67 0.47 -1.33 -3.08
N ILE A 68 -0.56 -2.07 -2.71
CA ILE A 68 -1.94 -1.78 -3.14
C ILE A 68 -2.60 -0.78 -2.18
N GLY A 69 -2.34 -0.92 -0.88
CA GLY A 69 -2.82 0.07 0.10
C GLY A 69 -2.20 1.45 -0.11
N GLY A 70 -0.89 1.50 -0.40
CA GLY A 70 -0.18 2.72 -0.76
C GLY A 70 -0.68 3.32 -2.07
N THR A 71 -1.04 2.51 -3.07
CA THR A 71 -1.71 3.00 -4.28
C THR A 71 -3.01 3.72 -3.92
N LEU A 72 -3.85 3.12 -3.07
CA LEU A 72 -5.10 3.75 -2.62
C LEU A 72 -4.85 5.02 -1.79
N ARG A 73 -3.80 5.06 -0.95
CA ARG A 73 -3.37 6.26 -0.22
C ARG A 73 -2.98 7.40 -1.17
N LEU A 74 -2.18 7.12 -2.20
CA LEU A 74 -1.79 8.11 -3.21
C LEU A 74 -2.96 8.61 -4.06
N LEU A 75 -4.06 7.84 -4.13
CA LEU A 75 -5.29 8.24 -4.81
C LEU A 75 -6.30 8.94 -3.89
N GLY A 76 -5.98 9.12 -2.59
CA GLY A 76 -6.90 9.66 -1.59
C GLY A 76 -8.09 8.74 -1.29
N GLN A 77 -7.93 7.42 -1.44
CA GLN A 77 -8.98 6.41 -1.28
C GLN A 77 -8.63 5.32 -0.25
N ASP A 78 -7.69 5.58 0.65
CA ASP A 78 -7.29 4.67 1.74
C ASP A 78 -8.43 4.33 2.71
N ARG A 79 -9.45 5.20 2.83
CA ARG A 79 -10.71 4.91 3.55
C ARG A 79 -11.47 3.67 3.04
N LEU A 80 -11.18 3.21 1.81
CA LEU A 80 -11.82 2.02 1.22
C LEU A 80 -11.14 0.71 1.65
N LEU A 81 -10.06 0.78 2.43
CA LEU A 81 -9.35 -0.38 2.96
C LEU A 81 -9.98 -0.85 4.26
N GLN A 82 -10.04 -2.17 4.42
CA GLN A 82 -10.38 -2.86 5.66
C GLN A 82 -9.15 -2.84 6.58
N GLN A 83 -8.91 -1.67 7.19
CA GLN A 83 -7.69 -1.35 7.94
C GLN A 83 -7.39 -2.36 9.05
N LEU A 84 -8.37 -2.67 9.90
CA LEU A 84 -8.18 -3.61 11.02
C LEU A 84 -7.96 -5.06 10.56
N PRO A 85 -8.79 -5.65 9.67
CA PRO A 85 -8.49 -6.97 9.11
C PRO A 85 -7.09 -7.06 8.47
N LEU A 86 -6.69 -6.06 7.70
CA LEU A 86 -5.39 -6.06 7.04
C LEU A 86 -4.21 -5.97 8.01
N ARG A 87 -4.33 -5.12 9.05
CA ARG A 87 -3.34 -5.04 10.13
C ARG A 87 -3.27 -6.36 10.89
N ASN A 88 -4.40 -6.97 11.21
CA ASN A 88 -4.45 -8.26 11.89
C ASN A 88 -3.76 -9.36 11.06
N PHE A 89 -4.01 -9.41 9.75
CA PHE A 89 -3.32 -10.33 8.84
C PHE A 89 -1.80 -10.14 8.85
N ILE A 90 -1.29 -8.91 8.82
CA ILE A 90 0.15 -8.67 8.93
C ILE A 90 0.69 -9.16 10.28
N MET A 91 -0.01 -8.87 11.38
CA MET A 91 0.42 -9.28 12.71
C MET A 91 0.45 -10.81 12.88
N THR A 92 -0.45 -11.57 12.22
CA THR A 92 -0.38 -13.04 12.22
C THR A 92 0.77 -13.60 11.39
N CYS A 93 1.36 -12.80 10.50
CA CYS A 93 2.56 -13.15 9.73
C CYS A 93 3.88 -12.80 10.42
N GLN A 94 3.83 -12.24 11.65
CA GLN A 94 5.00 -11.99 12.47
C GLN A 94 5.55 -13.31 13.04
N THR A 95 6.87 -13.49 13.01
CA THR A 95 7.48 -14.68 13.61
C THR A 95 7.79 -14.47 15.10
N PRO A 96 7.17 -15.21 16.04
CA PRO A 96 7.42 -15.05 17.47
C PRO A 96 8.82 -15.50 17.89
N ARG A 97 9.45 -16.43 17.14
CA ARG A 97 10.76 -17.01 17.49
C ARG A 97 11.95 -16.14 17.09
N PHE A 98 11.87 -15.46 15.95
CA PHE A 98 12.98 -14.75 15.32
C PHE A 98 12.73 -13.25 15.18
N GLY A 99 11.49 -12.80 15.40
CA GLY A 99 11.04 -11.48 14.96
C GLY A 99 10.90 -11.40 13.43
N GLY A 100 10.52 -10.22 12.94
CA GLY A 100 10.29 -9.98 11.51
C GLY A 100 8.96 -10.54 10.99
N PHE A 101 8.68 -10.29 9.71
CA PHE A 101 7.45 -10.68 9.03
C PHE A 101 7.75 -11.53 7.81
N GLY A 102 6.96 -12.59 7.63
CA GLY A 102 6.97 -13.40 6.42
C GLY A 102 5.91 -12.95 5.41
N LYS A 103 5.93 -13.59 4.24
CA LYS A 103 4.94 -13.42 3.18
C LYS A 103 3.51 -13.69 3.62
N MET A 104 3.32 -14.77 4.38
CA MET A 104 2.04 -15.31 4.81
C MET A 104 2.23 -16.02 6.15
N VAL A 105 1.14 -16.42 6.79
CA VAL A 105 1.18 -17.14 8.07
C VAL A 105 2.06 -18.39 7.95
N GLY A 106 3.03 -18.53 8.85
CA GLY A 106 3.97 -19.66 8.89
C GLY A 106 5.15 -19.56 7.92
N ALA A 107 5.22 -18.56 7.04
CA ALA A 107 6.40 -18.31 6.22
C ALA A 107 7.57 -17.79 7.06
N TYR A 108 8.80 -18.13 6.66
CA TYR A 108 9.99 -17.55 7.26
C TYR A 108 10.06 -16.03 7.00
N PRO A 109 10.57 -15.25 7.97
CA PRO A 109 10.71 -13.81 7.78
C PRO A 109 11.85 -13.51 6.80
N ASP A 110 11.68 -12.46 6.00
CA ASP A 110 12.72 -11.91 5.13
C ASP A 110 12.69 -10.38 5.12
N MET A 111 13.75 -9.76 4.59
CA MET A 111 13.91 -8.30 4.62
C MET A 111 12.80 -7.57 3.85
N LEU A 112 12.31 -8.14 2.75
CA LEU A 112 11.31 -7.51 1.90
C LEU A 112 9.96 -7.45 2.61
N HIS A 113 9.48 -8.60 3.11
CA HIS A 113 8.19 -8.66 3.79
C HIS A 113 8.25 -7.98 5.16
N ALA A 114 9.39 -8.03 5.85
CA ALA A 114 9.59 -7.26 7.08
C ALA A 114 9.46 -5.75 6.83
N PHE A 115 10.14 -5.22 5.80
CA PHE A 115 10.05 -3.81 5.45
C PHE A 115 8.63 -3.41 5.07
N TYR A 116 7.99 -4.10 4.11
CA TYR A 116 6.66 -3.70 3.64
C TYR A 116 5.55 -3.90 4.67
N SER A 117 5.69 -4.88 5.56
CA SER A 117 4.78 -5.04 6.70
C SER A 117 4.87 -3.83 7.65
N LEU A 118 6.09 -3.43 8.04
CA LEU A 118 6.31 -2.26 8.89
C LEU A 118 5.87 -0.96 8.20
N ALA A 119 6.15 -0.83 6.90
CA ALA A 119 5.75 0.31 6.10
C ALA A 119 4.22 0.47 6.10
N TRP A 120 3.48 -0.61 5.88
CA TRP A 120 2.02 -0.57 5.95
C TRP A 120 1.50 -0.31 7.36
N LEU A 121 2.08 -0.94 8.39
CA LEU A 121 1.70 -0.69 9.78
C LEU A 121 1.90 0.77 10.18
N SER A 122 2.93 1.43 9.65
CA SER A 122 3.14 2.87 9.79
C SER A 122 2.06 3.68 9.08
N LEU A 123 1.82 3.44 7.78
CA LEU A 123 0.83 4.19 6.99
C LEU A 123 -0.60 4.03 7.53
N SER A 124 -0.96 2.86 8.05
CA SER A 124 -2.30 2.60 8.55
C SER A 124 -2.57 3.13 9.97
N ASN A 125 -1.58 3.72 10.66
CA ASN A 125 -1.77 4.22 12.03
C ASN A 125 -2.78 5.36 12.14
N GLU A 126 -2.85 6.24 11.14
CA GLU A 126 -3.82 7.36 11.13
C GLU A 126 -5.26 6.89 10.90
N ASN A 127 -5.42 5.67 10.39
CA ASN A 127 -6.69 5.07 10.00
C ASN A 127 -7.24 4.09 11.06
N VAL A 128 -6.67 4.08 12.27
CA VAL A 128 -7.10 3.24 13.39
C VAL A 128 -7.10 4.02 14.71
N GLU A 129 -7.82 3.47 15.70
CA GLU A 129 -7.88 4.02 17.05
C GLU A 129 -6.51 4.00 17.73
N GLU A 130 -6.28 4.93 18.66
CA GLU A 130 -4.98 5.11 19.31
C GLU A 130 -4.42 3.82 19.93
N HIS A 131 -5.27 3.05 20.61
CA HIS A 131 -4.88 1.79 21.25
C HIS A 131 -4.49 0.67 20.25
N GLN A 132 -4.80 0.83 18.96
CA GLN A 132 -4.52 -0.11 17.89
C GLN A 132 -3.28 0.27 17.09
N ARG A 133 -2.71 1.46 17.33
CA ARG A 133 -1.55 1.98 16.59
C ARG A 133 -0.29 1.20 16.95
N SER A 134 0.54 0.99 15.95
CA SER A 134 1.88 0.44 16.13
C SER A 134 2.84 1.56 16.50
N PRO A 135 3.83 1.34 17.40
CA PRO A 135 4.80 2.34 17.81
C PRO A 135 5.88 2.56 16.73
N ILE A 136 5.45 2.92 15.52
CA ILE A 136 6.28 3.10 14.33
C ILE A 136 6.13 4.55 13.86
N HIS A 137 7.23 5.19 13.52
CA HIS A 137 7.21 6.55 12.98
C HIS A 137 6.50 6.63 11.64
N ALA A 138 5.82 7.76 11.39
CA ALA A 138 5.16 8.04 10.12
C ALA A 138 6.11 7.87 8.93
N LEU A 139 5.61 7.19 7.90
CA LEU A 139 6.29 6.90 6.65
C LEU A 139 5.70 7.79 5.55
N ASN A 140 6.55 8.32 4.68
CA ASN A 140 6.12 8.90 3.43
C ASN A 140 5.76 7.78 2.44
N CYS A 141 4.50 7.72 2.01
CA CYS A 141 4.00 6.67 1.12
C CYS A 141 4.74 6.63 -0.23
N THR A 142 5.01 7.79 -0.83
CA THR A 142 5.60 7.87 -2.18
C THR A 142 7.05 7.43 -2.21
N LEU A 143 7.85 7.87 -1.24
CA LEU A 143 9.30 7.63 -1.19
C LEU A 143 9.70 6.38 -0.40
N GLY A 144 8.81 5.82 0.42
CA GLY A 144 9.13 4.66 1.26
C GLY A 144 10.17 4.94 2.34
N VAL A 145 10.30 6.19 2.79
CA VAL A 145 11.19 6.62 3.88
C VAL A 145 10.40 7.27 5.00
N ARG A 146 11.01 7.49 6.17
CA ARG A 146 10.36 8.23 7.27
C ARG A 146 9.93 9.62 6.80
N GLN A 147 8.76 10.09 7.22
CA GLN A 147 8.22 11.39 6.80
C GLN A 147 9.22 12.54 7.06
N LYS A 148 9.83 12.58 8.27
CA LYS A 148 10.94 13.50 8.59
C LYS A 148 12.05 13.53 7.54
N THR A 149 12.40 12.38 6.96
CA THR A 149 13.48 12.28 5.96
C THR A 149 13.00 12.77 4.61
N ALA A 150 11.75 12.47 4.23
CA ALA A 150 11.13 13.02 3.04
C ALA A 150 11.04 14.56 3.10
N ASP A 151 10.69 15.13 4.26
CA ASP A 151 10.64 16.58 4.46
C ASP A 151 12.00 17.25 4.23
N LEU A 152 13.10 16.61 4.67
CA LEU A 152 14.47 17.10 4.42
C LEU A 152 14.85 17.07 2.93
N LEU A 153 14.21 16.22 2.13
CA LEU A 153 14.40 16.11 0.69
C LEU A 153 13.46 17.04 -0.10
N GLY A 154 12.65 17.86 0.57
CA GLY A 154 11.62 18.70 -0.06
C GLY A 154 10.43 17.92 -0.60
N ALA A 155 10.28 16.64 -0.21
CA ALA A 155 9.19 15.78 -0.60
C ALA A 155 8.12 15.76 0.49
N HIS A 156 7.31 16.82 0.53
CA HIS A 156 6.08 16.82 1.30
C HIS A 156 5.06 15.88 0.65
N GLU A 157 4.11 15.35 1.41
CA GLU A 157 3.01 14.56 0.82
C GLU A 157 2.34 15.42 -0.26
N LEU A 158 2.55 15.04 -1.52
CA LEU A 158 1.86 15.65 -2.65
C LEU A 158 0.37 15.25 -2.50
N PRO A 159 -0.55 16.22 -2.62
CA PRO A 159 -1.95 16.07 -2.26
C PRO A 159 -2.67 14.96 -3.01
#